data_AF-A0A7V4BKV1-F1
#
_entry.id   AF-A0A7V4BKV1-F1
#
_cell.length_a   1.000
_cell.length_b   1.000
_cell.length_c   1.000
_cell.angle_alpha   90.00
_cell.angle_beta   90.00
_cell.angle_gamma   90.00
#
_symmetry.space_group_name_H-M   'P 1'
#
loop_
_entity.id
_entity.type
_entity.pdbx_description
1 polymer ?
#
loop_
_entity_poly.entity_id
_entity_poly.type
_entity_poly.pdbx_seq_one_letter_code
_entity_poly.pdbx_strand_id
1 'polypeptide(L)'
;MVRDIHTQYNITSVPSLLVFEKTNLTGVIKGCHDVDFYKALTENAIYQAKAKAEGKTAKNVTVYSTPTCSWCNTLKAWLRKNNIPFTDVDVSRDPQAAEDLVRRTGQQGVPQTDINGQFVIGFDQNKLKQLLEI
;
A
#
# COMPACT_ATOMS: atom_id res chain seq x y z
N MET A 1 6.29 32.73 -5.39
CA MET A 1 7.40 31.96 -6.02
C MET A 1 7.77 30.82 -5.09
N VAL A 2 7.27 29.61 -5.33
CA VAL A 2 7.70 28.41 -4.59
C VAL A 2 9.01 27.97 -5.24
N ARG A 3 10.13 28.57 -4.84
CA ARG A 3 11.41 28.43 -5.57
C ARG A 3 12.30 27.29 -5.08
N ASP A 4 12.10 26.75 -3.87
CA ASP A 4 13.14 25.93 -3.25
C ASP A 4 12.78 24.50 -2.84
N ILE A 5 11.51 24.07 -2.91
CA ILE A 5 11.19 22.68 -2.52
C ILE A 5 11.83 21.64 -3.45
N HIS A 6 12.12 22.04 -4.70
CA HIS A 6 12.78 21.19 -5.69
C HIS A 6 14.23 20.89 -5.28
N THR A 7 14.97 21.91 -4.84
CA THR A 7 16.35 21.77 -4.36
C THR A 7 16.39 21.16 -2.95
N GLN A 8 15.48 21.59 -2.07
CA GLN A 8 15.45 21.18 -0.67
C GLN A 8 15.07 19.70 -0.48
N TYR A 9 14.16 19.17 -1.31
CA TYR A 9 13.67 17.80 -1.22
C TYR A 9 14.00 16.96 -2.46
N ASN A 10 14.88 17.46 -3.34
CA ASN A 10 15.34 16.79 -4.56
C ASN A 10 14.20 16.32 -5.48
N ILE A 11 13.19 17.17 -5.66
CA ILE A 11 11.98 16.88 -6.46
C ILE A 11 12.21 17.29 -7.91
N THR A 12 12.33 16.29 -8.78
CA THR A 12 12.64 16.47 -10.20
C THR A 12 11.43 16.28 -11.13
N SER A 13 10.27 15.89 -10.60
CA SER A 13 9.07 15.57 -11.37
C SER A 13 7.81 16.16 -10.75
N VAL A 14 6.84 16.54 -11.57
CA VAL A 14 5.52 17.04 -11.14
C VAL A 14 4.40 16.33 -11.91
N PRO A 15 3.23 16.08 -11.29
CA PRO A 15 2.91 16.33 -9.89
C PRO A 15 3.62 15.35 -8.94
N SER A 16 3.91 15.80 -7.71
CA SER A 16 4.50 14.96 -6.64
C SER A 16 3.84 15.27 -5.30
N LEU A 17 3.55 14.24 -4.51
CA LEU A 17 3.05 14.31 -3.15
C LEU A 17 4.18 13.96 -2.16
N LEU A 18 4.43 14.85 -1.20
CA LEU A 18 5.42 14.66 -0.13
C LEU A 18 4.73 14.13 1.13
N VAL A 19 5.28 13.08 1.73
CA VAL A 19 4.78 12.49 2.98
C VAL A 19 5.77 12.81 4.09
N PHE A 20 5.27 13.40 5.17
CA PHE A 20 6.07 13.79 6.34
C PHE A 20 5.56 13.10 7.60
N GLU A 21 6.50 12.61 8.42
CA GLU A 21 6.24 12.31 9.83
C GLU A 21 6.83 13.42 10.71
N LYS A 22 5.95 14.24 11.30
CA LYS A 22 6.31 15.46 12.03
C LYS A 22 7.12 16.42 11.15
N THR A 23 8.45 16.32 11.20
CA THR A 23 9.41 17.16 10.47
C THR A 23 10.23 16.38 9.46
N ASN A 24 10.18 15.04 9.49
CA ASN A 24 11.00 14.19 8.64
C ASN A 24 10.22 13.81 7.38
N LEU A 25 10.80 14.07 6.21
CA LEU A 25 10.27 13.56 4.94
C LEU A 25 10.44 12.04 4.92
N THR A 26 9.34 11.30 4.85
CA THR A 26 9.33 9.83 4.86
C THR A 26 9.06 9.23 3.49
N GLY A 27 8.51 10.00 2.55
CA GLY A 27 8.27 9.50 1.19
C GLY A 27 7.90 10.59 0.19
N VAL A 28 8.11 10.26 -1.10
CA VAL A 28 7.73 11.10 -2.23
C VAL A 28 6.99 10.23 -3.23
N ILE A 29 5.70 10.51 -3.44
CA ILE A 29 4.86 9.83 -4.41
C ILE A 29 4.81 10.70 -5.66
N LYS A 30 5.28 10.18 -6.80
CA LYS A 30 5.37 10.93 -8.06
C LYS A 30 4.23 10.51 -9.00
N GLY A 31 3.77 11.45 -9.82
CA GLY A 31 2.79 11.22 -10.89
C GLY A 31 1.33 11.43 -10.48
N CYS A 32 0.43 11.29 -11.45
CA CYS A 32 -1.00 11.40 -11.27
C CYS A 32 -1.57 10.05 -10.83
N HIS A 33 -2.00 9.98 -9.58
CA HIS A 33 -2.75 8.84 -9.05
C HIS A 33 -4.25 9.15 -9.04
N ASP A 34 -5.09 8.12 -8.96
CA ASP A 34 -6.53 8.29 -8.88
C ASP A 34 -6.99 8.69 -7.46
N VAL A 35 -8.28 9.04 -7.34
CA VAL A 35 -8.87 9.47 -6.07
C VAL A 35 -8.82 8.36 -5.01
N ASP A 36 -8.93 7.10 -5.43
CA ASP A 36 -8.98 5.96 -4.53
C ASP A 36 -7.61 5.69 -3.91
N PHE A 37 -6.54 5.90 -4.68
CA PHE A 37 -5.17 5.89 -4.17
C PHE A 37 -4.97 6.92 -3.05
N TYR A 38 -5.38 8.17 -3.24
CA TYR A 38 -5.19 9.22 -2.22
C TYR A 38 -6.07 9.02 -0.98
N LYS A 39 -7.27 8.47 -1.15
CA LYS A 39 -8.12 8.05 -0.02
C LYS A 39 -7.43 6.96 0.79
N ALA A 40 -6.96 5.89 0.12
CA ALA A 40 -6.25 4.79 0.77
C ALA A 40 -5.00 5.27 1.52
N LEU A 41 -4.22 6.17 0.92
CA LEU A 41 -3.04 6.76 1.56
C LEU A 41 -3.39 7.50 2.86
N THR A 42 -4.44 8.32 2.82
CA THR A 42 -4.86 9.14 3.97
C THR A 42 -5.46 8.27 5.09
N GLU A 43 -6.30 7.30 4.73
CA GLU A 43 -6.87 6.34 5.66
C GLU A 43 -5.77 5.50 6.34
N ASN A 44 -4.75 5.08 5.59
CA ASN A 44 -3.58 4.39 6.13
C ASN A 44 -2.84 5.28 7.12
N ALA A 45 -2.53 6.53 6.77
CA ALA A 45 -1.84 7.46 7.69
C ALA A 45 -2.60 7.64 9.03
N ILE A 46 -3.94 7.76 8.98
CA ILE A 46 -4.79 7.86 10.18
C ILE A 46 -4.75 6.57 11.00
N TYR A 47 -4.82 5.40 10.34
CA TYR A 47 -4.74 4.10 11.02
C TYR A 47 -3.40 3.90 11.72
N GLN A 48 -2.29 4.22 11.06
CA GLN A 48 -0.95 4.12 11.64
C GLN A 48 -0.82 5.02 12.88
N ALA A 49 -1.36 6.23 12.82
CA ALA A 49 -1.39 7.15 13.95
C ALA A 49 -2.24 6.62 15.13
N LYS A 50 -3.42 6.04 14.85
CA LYS A 50 -4.29 5.43 15.89
C LYS A 50 -3.63 4.22 16.54
N ALA A 51 -3.13 3.27 15.74
CA ALA A 51 -2.46 2.09 16.26
C ALA A 51 -1.23 2.45 17.10
N LYS A 52 -0.44 3.46 16.69
CA LYS A 52 0.67 4.00 17.50
C LYS A 52 0.21 4.62 18.82
N ALA A 53 -0.91 5.33 18.83
CA ALA A 53 -1.50 5.89 20.06
C ALA A 53 -2.04 4.79 21.00
N GLU A 54 -2.52 3.68 20.45
CA GLU A 54 -3.01 2.50 21.17
C GLU A 54 -1.91 1.50 21.57
N GLY A 55 -0.64 1.78 21.23
CA GLY A 55 0.49 0.87 21.52
C GLY A 55 0.53 -0.39 20.64
N LYS A 56 -0.21 -0.44 19.54
CA LYS A 56 -0.22 -1.55 18.57
C LYS A 56 0.74 -1.29 17.41
N THR A 57 1.37 -2.35 16.91
CA THR A 57 2.25 -2.26 15.74
C THR A 57 1.39 -2.16 14.48
N ALA A 58 1.28 -0.96 13.96
CA ALA A 58 0.57 -0.71 12.71
C ALA A 58 1.31 -1.37 11.53
N LYS A 59 0.63 -2.21 10.75
CA LYS A 59 1.21 -2.96 9.64
C LYS A 59 0.90 -2.27 8.32
N ASN A 60 1.89 -2.14 7.44
CA ASN A 60 1.67 -1.71 6.07
C ASN A 60 1.21 -2.90 5.23
N VAL A 61 0.04 -2.76 4.59
CA VAL A 61 -0.60 -3.80 3.79
C VAL A 61 -0.68 -3.32 2.35
N THR A 62 -0.09 -4.07 1.42
CA THR A 62 -0.22 -3.84 -0.02
C THR A 62 -0.81 -5.08 -0.67
N VAL A 63 -1.90 -4.90 -1.41
CA VAL A 63 -2.60 -5.96 -2.13
C VAL A 63 -2.28 -5.81 -3.61
N TYR A 64 -1.69 -6.84 -4.19
CA TYR A 64 -1.48 -6.95 -5.63
C TYR A 64 -2.68 -7.68 -6.23
N SER A 65 -3.39 -7.01 -7.14
CA SER A 65 -4.65 -7.49 -7.72
C SER A 65 -4.71 -7.29 -9.22
N THR A 66 -5.76 -7.83 -9.85
CA THR A 66 -6.15 -7.52 -11.23
C THR A 66 -7.66 -7.22 -11.28
N PRO A 67 -8.15 -6.47 -12.28
CA PRO A 67 -9.55 -6.02 -12.32
C PRO A 67 -10.57 -7.16 -12.40
N THR A 68 -10.20 -8.27 -13.03
CA THR A 68 -11.08 -9.42 -13.29
C THR A 68 -11.01 -10.51 -12.21
N CYS A 69 -10.15 -10.35 -11.20
CA CYS A 69 -9.91 -11.35 -10.18
C CYS A 69 -10.98 -11.29 -9.06
N SER A 70 -11.87 -12.29 -9.02
CA SER A 70 -12.91 -12.41 -8.00
C SER A 70 -12.34 -12.55 -6.58
N TRP A 71 -11.31 -13.38 -6.41
CA TRP A 71 -10.63 -13.60 -5.13
C TRP A 71 -9.97 -12.34 -4.59
N CYS A 72 -9.46 -11.47 -5.47
CA CYS A 72 -8.89 -10.19 -5.10
C CYS A 72 -9.95 -9.26 -4.52
N ASN A 73 -11.16 -9.26 -5.08
CA ASN A 73 -12.29 -8.51 -4.52
C ASN A 73 -12.71 -9.05 -3.15
N THR A 74 -12.72 -10.37 -2.97
CA THR A 74 -13.00 -11.00 -1.67
C THR A 74 -11.98 -10.58 -0.60
N LEU A 75 -10.68 -10.65 -0.93
CA LEU A 75 -9.61 -10.20 -0.04
C LEU A 75 -9.76 -8.72 0.34
N LYS A 76 -9.96 -7.84 -0.65
CA LYS A 76 -10.15 -6.40 -0.43
C LYS A 76 -11.38 -6.12 0.44
N ALA A 77 -12.49 -6.81 0.21
CA ALA A 77 -13.69 -6.69 1.02
C ALA A 77 -13.45 -7.15 2.47
N TRP A 78 -12.71 -8.24 2.65
CA TRP A 78 -12.34 -8.73 3.99
C TRP A 78 -11.46 -7.73 4.74
N LEU A 79 -10.45 -7.15 4.09
CA LEU A 79 -9.60 -6.11 4.69
C LEU A 79 -10.42 -4.88 5.11
N ARG A 80 -11.31 -4.40 4.23
CA ARG A 80 -12.24 -3.29 4.54
C ARG A 80 -13.16 -3.61 5.72
N LYS A 81 -13.70 -4.83 5.78
CA LYS A 81 -14.57 -5.27 6.88
C LYS A 81 -13.86 -5.29 8.23
N ASN A 82 -12.55 -5.54 8.24
CA ASN A 82 -11.74 -5.52 9.45
C ASN A 82 -11.09 -4.15 9.72
N ASN A 83 -11.50 -3.10 8.98
CA ASN A 83 -10.94 -1.75 9.07
C ASN A 83 -9.42 -1.70 8.89
N ILE A 84 -8.88 -2.58 8.05
CA ILE A 84 -7.46 -2.65 7.74
C ILE A 84 -7.24 -1.84 6.46
N PRO A 85 -6.55 -0.70 6.52
CA PRO A 85 -6.20 0.05 5.32
C PRO A 85 -5.16 -0.71 4.52
N PHE A 86 -5.25 -0.62 3.20
CA PHE A 86 -4.30 -1.25 2.30
C PHE A 86 -4.13 -0.43 1.02
N THR A 87 -2.99 -0.59 0.38
CA THR A 87 -2.73 -0.08 -0.97
C THR A 87 -3.13 -1.15 -1.98
N ASP A 88 -3.93 -0.81 -3.00
CA ASP A 88 -4.28 -1.71 -4.09
C ASP A 88 -3.37 -1.42 -5.29
N VAL A 89 -2.61 -2.42 -5.72
CA VAL A 89 -1.71 -2.34 -6.89
C VAL A 89 -2.26 -3.25 -7.98
N ASP A 90 -2.75 -2.64 -9.05
CA ASP A 90 -3.21 -3.38 -10.23
C ASP A 90 -2.00 -3.77 -11.11
N VAL A 91 -1.56 -5.01 -10.97
CA VAL A 91 -0.42 -5.54 -11.73
C VAL A 91 -0.72 -5.74 -13.22
N SER A 92 -1.99 -5.69 -13.65
CA SER A 92 -2.34 -5.75 -15.08
C SER A 92 -2.00 -4.45 -15.82
N ARG A 93 -1.87 -3.34 -15.08
CA ARG A 93 -1.55 -2.01 -15.61
C ARG A 93 -0.10 -1.61 -15.38
N ASP A 94 0.61 -2.35 -14.53
CA ASP A 94 2.02 -2.11 -14.19
C ASP A 94 2.84 -3.41 -14.36
N PRO A 95 3.43 -3.62 -15.55
CA PRO A 95 4.26 -4.78 -15.84
C PRO A 95 5.50 -4.88 -14.93
N GLN A 96 6.05 -3.75 -14.48
CA GLN A 96 7.21 -3.75 -13.57
C GLN A 96 6.81 -4.26 -12.19
N ALA A 97 5.66 -3.82 -11.68
CA ALA A 97 5.11 -4.34 -10.43
C ALA A 97 4.81 -5.85 -10.53
N ALA A 98 4.35 -6.34 -11.69
CA ALA A 98 4.13 -7.77 -11.92
C ALA A 98 5.45 -8.57 -11.89
N GLU A 99 6.48 -8.10 -12.58
CA GLU A 99 7.81 -8.74 -12.58
C GLU A 99 8.45 -8.74 -11.19
N ASP A 100 8.40 -7.61 -10.48
CA ASP A 100 8.91 -7.49 -9.12
C ASP A 100 8.17 -8.41 -8.14
N LEU A 101 6.85 -8.55 -8.29
CA LEU A 101 6.05 -9.46 -7.50
C LEU A 101 6.52 -10.91 -7.69
N VAL A 102 6.67 -11.35 -8.94
CA VAL A 102 7.17 -12.69 -9.28
C VAL A 102 8.59 -12.90 -8.77
N ARG A 103 9.47 -11.89 -8.89
CA ARG A 103 10.83 -11.97 -8.37
C ARG A 103 10.87 -12.15 -6.84
N ARG A 104 9.96 -11.47 -6.12
CA ARG A 104 9.89 -11.51 -4.66
C ARG A 104 9.22 -12.78 -4.12
N THR A 105 8.22 -13.31 -4.82
CA THR A 105 7.38 -14.40 -4.29
C THR A 105 7.54 -15.73 -5.03
N GLY A 106 8.15 -15.70 -6.22
CA GLY A 106 8.21 -16.85 -7.13
C GLY A 106 6.87 -17.20 -7.79
N GLN A 107 5.83 -16.37 -7.59
CA GLN A 107 4.46 -16.66 -8.02
C GLN A 107 3.91 -15.56 -8.92
N GLN A 108 3.30 -15.96 -10.05
CA GLN A 108 2.64 -15.06 -10.99
C GLN A 108 1.16 -14.78 -10.65
N GLY A 109 0.52 -15.68 -9.89
CA GLY A 109 -0.92 -15.60 -9.62
C GLY A 109 -1.27 -14.49 -8.62
N VAL A 110 -2.42 -13.85 -8.82
CA VAL A 110 -3.06 -12.94 -7.85
C VAL A 110 -4.26 -13.64 -7.18
N PRO A 111 -4.70 -13.22 -5.97
CA PRO A 111 -4.18 -12.12 -5.16
C PRO A 111 -2.88 -12.47 -4.44
N GLN A 112 -2.03 -11.46 -4.23
CA GLN A 112 -0.90 -11.55 -3.30
C GLN A 112 -0.93 -10.34 -2.36
N THR A 113 -0.70 -10.57 -1.07
CA THR A 113 -0.68 -9.50 -0.06
C THR A 113 0.71 -9.41 0.56
N ASP A 114 1.31 -8.23 0.51
CA ASP A 114 2.52 -7.88 1.26
C ASP A 114 2.12 -7.21 2.58
N ILE A 115 2.50 -7.80 3.70
CA ILE A 115 2.30 -7.26 5.05
C ILE A 115 3.68 -7.04 5.67
N ASN A 116 4.14 -5.80 5.71
CA ASN A 116 5.48 -5.43 6.23
C ASN A 116 6.64 -6.28 5.67
N GLY A 117 6.59 -6.60 4.37
CA GLY A 117 7.60 -7.42 3.69
C GLY A 117 7.31 -8.91 3.70
N GLN A 118 6.28 -9.37 4.42
CA GLN A 118 5.86 -10.78 4.43
C GLN A 118 4.70 -11.02 3.46
N PHE A 119 4.89 -11.97 2.55
CA PHE A 119 3.89 -12.28 1.54
C PHE A 119 2.90 -13.38 1.95
N VAL A 120 1.63 -13.12 1.64
CA VAL A 120 0.53 -14.08 1.64
C VAL A 120 0.08 -14.28 0.20
N ILE A 121 0.14 -15.52 -0.28
CA ILE A 121 -0.30 -15.89 -1.63
C ILE A 121 -1.73 -16.38 -1.55
N GLY A 122 -2.60 -15.85 -2.41
CA GLY A 122 -4.03 -16.14 -2.40
C GLY A 122 -4.78 -15.48 -1.25
N PHE A 123 -5.97 -15.99 -0.96
CA PHE A 123 -6.80 -15.55 0.16
C PHE A 123 -6.73 -16.55 1.32
N ASP A 124 -5.65 -16.48 2.10
CA ASP A 124 -5.49 -17.27 3.32
C ASP A 124 -5.86 -16.42 4.55
N GLN A 125 -7.11 -16.57 5.02
CA GLN A 125 -7.61 -15.81 6.17
C GLN A 125 -6.81 -16.07 7.45
N ASN A 126 -6.34 -17.29 7.68
CA ASN A 126 -5.64 -17.64 8.91
C ASN A 126 -4.28 -16.94 8.94
N LYS A 127 -3.55 -17.00 7.83
CA LYS A 127 -2.26 -16.32 7.69
C LYS A 127 -2.42 -14.80 7.75
N LEU A 128 -3.46 -14.24 7.13
CA LEU A 128 -3.75 -12.80 7.21
C LEU A 128 -4.02 -12.36 8.66
N LYS A 129 -4.87 -13.07 9.40
CA LYS A 129 -5.14 -12.77 10.82
C LYS A 129 -3.88 -12.84 11.66
N GLN A 130 -3.06 -13.88 11.47
CA GLN A 130 -1.80 -14.03 12.18
C GLN A 130 -0.84 -12.86 11.94
N LEU A 131 -0.70 -12.42 10.69
CA LEU A 131 0.22 -11.32 10.33
C LEU A 131 -0.31 -9.94 10.72
N LEU A 132 -1.63 -9.79 10.76
CA LEU A 132 -2.31 -8.55 11.14
C LEU A 132 -2.59 -8.47 12.64
N GLU A 133 -2.35 -9.55 13.37
CA GLU A 133 -2.53 -9.66 14.83
C GLU A 133 -3.98 -9.32 15.26
N ILE A 134 -4.97 -9.87 14.53
CA ILE A 134 -6.42 -9.69 14.76
C ILE A 134 -7.19 -10.99 14.94
#